data_AF-A0A2W6PKV2-F1
#
_entry.id   AF-A0A2W6PKV2-F1
#
_cell.length_a   1.000
_cell.length_b   1.000
_cell.length_c   1.000
_cell.angle_alpha   90.00
_cell.angle_beta   90.00
_cell.angle_gamma   90.00
#
_symmetry.space_group_name_H-M   'P 1'
#
loop_
_entity.id
_entity.type
_entity.pdbx_description
1 polymer ?
#
loop_
_entity_poly.entity_id
_entity_poly.type
_entity_poly.pdbx_seq_one_letter_code
_entity_poly.pdbx_strand_id
1 'polypeptide(L)'
;KVVSVKGSLSQKKVNGEFVILQELISGSLTDKGVPLKVSFTPTKFKFDHSFDIDRGLGDIGGESSVNLEIAHFDILTPYRNLKEFYFSTSIYEKAKNDLDFTLYKSNQEIKIAFAPIQKGEDYKDLQFESTLSAILEELKKDYAINLFSFRIFTLKIAYSIFEYILIVPKTIPSFILKQLKEARQKEEIGFGYGFYANLNKPYTRKTYENLDIQGRVFIAPSGMEKLLLRVK
;
A
#
# COMPACT_ATOMS: atom_id res chain seq x y z
N LYS A 1 -13.25 8.03 -63.45
CA LYS A 1 -11.82 8.15 -63.04
C LYS A 1 -11.70 7.50 -61.67
N VAL A 2 -11.29 6.22 -61.62
CA VAL A 2 -11.14 5.49 -60.35
C VAL A 2 -9.78 5.87 -59.77
N VAL A 3 -9.78 6.55 -58.62
CA VAL A 3 -8.55 6.95 -57.94
C VAL A 3 -7.98 5.72 -57.24
N SER A 4 -6.80 5.28 -57.71
CA SER A 4 -5.98 4.30 -57.02
C SER A 4 -5.47 4.93 -55.72
N VAL A 5 -6.04 4.56 -54.59
CA VAL A 5 -5.47 4.90 -53.27
C VAL A 5 -4.60 3.72 -52.83
N LYS A 6 -3.33 3.75 -53.26
CA LYS A 6 -2.24 3.08 -52.54
C LYS A 6 -1.95 3.92 -51.30
N GLY A 7 -2.46 3.50 -50.15
CA GLY A 7 -2.14 4.11 -48.86
C GLY A 7 -2.05 2.99 -47.82
N SER A 8 -0.87 2.82 -47.23
CA SER A 8 -0.54 1.80 -46.23
C SER A 8 -1.62 1.69 -45.15
N LEU A 9 -2.20 0.49 -45.02
CA LEU A 9 -3.21 0.15 -44.04
C LEU A 9 -2.64 0.30 -42.62
N SER A 10 -2.99 1.39 -41.94
CA SER A 10 -2.76 1.50 -40.50
C SER A 10 -3.56 0.41 -39.79
N GLN A 11 -2.90 -0.61 -39.28
CA GLN A 11 -3.49 -1.62 -38.39
C GLN A 11 -3.79 -1.06 -36.99
N LYS A 12 -3.50 0.23 -36.75
CA LYS A 12 -3.67 0.86 -35.45
C LYS A 12 -5.14 1.13 -35.22
N LYS A 13 -5.74 0.41 -34.28
CA LYS A 13 -7.09 0.66 -33.80
C LYS A 13 -7.06 1.83 -32.82
N VAL A 14 -7.99 2.78 -32.98
CA VAL A 14 -8.24 3.85 -31.99
C VAL A 14 -9.62 3.57 -31.42
N ASN A 15 -9.75 3.45 -30.09
CA ASN A 15 -10.99 3.05 -29.41
C ASN A 15 -11.60 1.72 -29.92
N GLY A 16 -10.76 0.76 -30.32
CA GLY A 16 -11.20 -0.56 -30.79
C GLY A 16 -11.60 -0.63 -32.26
N GLU A 17 -11.54 0.47 -33.00
CA GLU A 17 -11.95 0.54 -34.42
C GLU A 17 -10.79 0.89 -35.35
N PHE A 18 -10.84 0.41 -36.59
CA PHE A 18 -9.91 0.84 -37.63
C PHE A 18 -10.22 2.30 -38.01
N VAL A 19 -9.19 3.15 -38.05
CA VAL A 19 -9.28 4.59 -38.32
C VAL A 19 -10.11 4.93 -39.58
N ILE A 20 -10.11 4.02 -40.56
CA ILE A 20 -10.84 4.13 -41.83
C ILE A 20 -12.37 4.22 -41.63
N LEU A 21 -12.95 3.56 -40.62
CA LEU A 21 -14.40 3.60 -40.37
C LEU A 21 -14.87 4.96 -39.83
N GLN A 22 -14.05 5.63 -39.02
CA GLN A 22 -14.37 6.96 -38.52
C GLN A 22 -14.27 8.03 -39.62
N GLU A 23 -13.27 7.92 -40.51
CA GLU A 23 -13.15 8.80 -41.68
C GLU A 23 -14.33 8.63 -42.65
N LEU A 24 -14.75 7.39 -42.94
CA LEU A 24 -15.89 7.09 -43.82
C LEU A 24 -17.22 7.69 -43.33
N ILE A 25 -17.46 7.67 -42.03
CA ILE A 25 -18.69 8.20 -41.43
C ILE A 25 -18.66 9.74 -41.40
N SER A 26 -17.49 10.34 -41.15
CA SER A 26 -17.33 11.80 -41.10
C SER A 26 -17.61 12.51 -42.43
N GLY A 27 -17.42 11.82 -43.56
CA GLY A 27 -17.73 12.32 -44.91
C GLY A 27 -19.18 12.11 -45.37
N SER A 28 -20.03 11.48 -44.55
CA SER A 28 -21.38 11.08 -44.96
C SER A 28 -22.44 12.09 -44.49
N LEU A 29 -23.13 12.71 -45.46
CA LEU A 29 -24.26 13.62 -45.24
C LEU A 29 -25.59 12.88 -45.53
N THR A 30 -26.67 13.30 -44.88
CA THR A 30 -28.02 12.87 -45.27
C THR A 30 -28.42 13.44 -46.63
N ASP A 31 -29.50 12.92 -47.20
CA ASP A 31 -30.18 13.44 -48.40
C ASP A 31 -30.57 14.94 -48.29
N LYS A 32 -30.63 15.47 -47.06
CA LYS A 32 -30.89 16.88 -46.74
C LYS A 32 -29.62 17.67 -46.37
N GLY A 33 -28.43 17.11 -46.59
CA GLY A 33 -27.15 17.80 -46.38
C GLY A 33 -26.73 17.93 -44.92
N VAL A 34 -27.30 17.16 -43.99
CA VAL A 34 -26.97 17.21 -42.56
C VAL A 34 -25.91 16.16 -42.23
N PRO A 35 -24.83 16.52 -41.49
CA PRO A 35 -23.81 15.55 -41.10
C PRO A 35 -24.34 14.51 -40.12
N LEU A 36 -24.06 13.25 -40.41
CA LEU A 36 -24.43 12.13 -39.54
C LEU A 36 -23.57 12.14 -38.28
N LYS A 37 -24.21 12.28 -37.12
CA LYS A 37 -23.56 12.12 -35.82
C LYS A 37 -23.89 10.74 -35.26
N VAL A 38 -22.94 9.82 -35.32
CA VAL A 38 -23.08 8.47 -34.75
C VAL A 38 -22.53 8.47 -33.32
N SER A 39 -23.38 8.18 -32.33
CA SER A 39 -22.96 7.92 -30.95
C SER A 39 -23.02 6.42 -30.69
N PHE A 40 -21.87 5.81 -30.43
CA PHE A 40 -21.80 4.39 -30.12
C PHE A 40 -22.21 4.15 -28.66
N THR A 41 -23.34 3.48 -28.47
CA THR A 41 -23.73 2.93 -27.16
C THR A 41 -23.23 1.49 -27.10
N PRO A 42 -22.28 1.14 -26.22
CA PRO A 42 -21.83 -0.24 -26.07
C PRO A 42 -23.00 -1.07 -25.54
N THR A 43 -23.63 -1.87 -26.41
CA THR A 43 -24.82 -2.65 -26.03
C THR A 43 -24.47 -4.05 -25.53
N LYS A 44 -23.27 -4.57 -25.83
CA LYS A 44 -22.79 -5.87 -25.35
C LYS A 44 -21.27 -5.88 -25.22
N PHE A 45 -20.77 -6.29 -24.06
CA PHE A 45 -19.37 -6.69 -23.90
C PHE A 45 -19.16 -7.98 -24.71
N LYS A 46 -18.21 -7.97 -25.64
CA LYS A 46 -17.71 -9.20 -26.26
C LYS A 46 -16.41 -9.54 -25.56
N PHE A 47 -16.37 -10.67 -24.87
CA PHE A 47 -15.13 -11.20 -24.34
C PHE A 47 -14.27 -11.68 -25.50
N ASP A 48 -12.99 -11.33 -25.46
CA ASP A 48 -12.04 -11.75 -26.47
C ASP A 48 -11.71 -13.23 -26.24
N HIS A 49 -12.26 -14.10 -27.10
CA HIS A 49 -12.04 -15.54 -27.07
C HIS A 49 -10.73 -15.96 -27.74
N SER A 50 -9.90 -15.02 -28.21
CA SER A 50 -8.50 -15.33 -28.57
C SER A 50 -7.65 -15.60 -27.32
N PHE A 51 -8.16 -15.27 -26.13
CA PHE A 51 -7.57 -15.60 -24.86
C PHE A 51 -7.88 -17.05 -24.47
N ASP A 52 -6.86 -17.89 -24.45
CA ASP A 52 -6.95 -19.28 -24.01
C ASP A 52 -7.04 -19.33 -22.47
N ILE A 53 -8.25 -19.58 -21.96
CA ILE A 53 -8.57 -19.60 -20.53
C ILE A 53 -7.74 -20.69 -19.80
N ASP A 54 -7.40 -21.78 -20.49
CA ASP A 54 -6.64 -22.89 -19.92
C ASP A 54 -5.13 -22.58 -19.85
N ARG A 55 -4.63 -21.67 -20.69
CA ARG A 55 -3.26 -21.12 -20.60
C ARG A 55 -3.12 -19.98 -19.59
N GLY A 56 -4.21 -19.32 -19.22
CA GLY A 56 -4.18 -18.12 -18.38
C GLY A 56 -3.27 -17.02 -18.96
N LEU A 57 -2.90 -16.03 -18.14
CA LEU A 57 -1.88 -15.01 -18.48
C LEU A 57 -0.45 -15.60 -18.46
N GLY A 58 -0.27 -16.88 -18.81
CA GLY A 58 1.01 -17.57 -18.76
C GLY A 58 1.94 -17.16 -19.90
N ASP A 59 3.15 -16.73 -19.53
CA ASP A 59 4.32 -16.48 -20.38
C ASP A 59 4.27 -15.32 -21.39
N ILE A 60 3.68 -14.19 -21.01
CA ILE A 60 4.18 -12.90 -21.50
C ILE A 60 5.31 -12.45 -20.57
N GLY A 61 6.50 -13.01 -20.81
CA GLY A 61 7.82 -12.42 -20.59
C GLY A 61 7.99 -11.47 -19.41
N GLY A 62 8.14 -12.07 -18.23
CA GLY A 62 8.61 -11.41 -17.02
C GLY A 62 8.13 -12.22 -15.83
N GLU A 63 8.99 -13.09 -15.29
CA GLU A 63 8.79 -13.60 -13.93
C GLU A 63 8.63 -12.38 -13.02
N SER A 64 7.40 -11.99 -12.71
CA SER A 64 7.13 -11.19 -11.53
C SER A 64 7.28 -12.15 -10.35
N SER A 65 8.53 -12.50 -10.07
CA SER A 65 8.90 -13.34 -8.94
C SER A 65 8.34 -12.66 -7.69
N VAL A 66 7.33 -13.29 -7.08
CA VAL A 66 6.74 -12.83 -5.84
C VAL A 66 7.88 -12.74 -4.81
N ASN A 67 8.17 -11.55 -4.29
CA ASN A 67 9.21 -11.39 -3.28
C ASN A 67 8.66 -11.90 -1.93
N LEU A 68 9.16 -13.07 -1.52
CA LEU A 68 8.76 -13.75 -0.29
C LEU A 68 9.70 -13.44 0.89
N GLU A 69 10.63 -12.49 0.77
CA GLU A 69 11.51 -12.07 1.86
C GLU A 69 10.76 -11.27 2.94
N ILE A 70 11.21 -11.39 4.19
CA ILE A 70 10.66 -10.60 5.30
C ILE A 70 11.12 -9.16 5.13
N ALA A 71 10.18 -8.22 5.07
CA ALA A 71 10.51 -6.80 5.01
C ALA A 71 11.06 -6.29 6.35
N HIS A 72 12.17 -5.56 6.28
CA HIS A 72 12.73 -4.82 7.40
C HIS A 72 12.12 -3.42 7.49
N PHE A 73 11.81 -3.00 8.71
CA PHE A 73 11.53 -1.60 9.00
C PHE A 73 12.82 -0.93 9.46
N ASP A 74 13.52 -0.32 8.52
CA ASP A 74 14.76 0.41 8.79
C ASP A 74 14.46 1.84 9.23
N ILE A 75 14.92 2.22 10.41
CA ILE A 75 14.87 3.59 10.92
C ILE A 75 16.27 4.15 10.91
N LEU A 76 16.47 5.16 10.06
CA LEU A 76 17.71 5.92 10.01
C LEU A 76 17.61 7.10 10.97
N THR A 77 18.52 7.14 11.94
CA THR A 77 18.55 8.17 12.96
C THR A 77 19.76 9.09 12.80
N PRO A 78 19.65 10.41 13.11
CA PRO A 78 20.79 11.31 13.06
C PRO A 78 21.80 11.08 14.21
N TYR A 79 21.46 10.25 15.21
CA TYR A 79 22.33 9.98 16.35
C TYR A 79 23.47 9.02 15.99
N ARG A 80 24.58 9.57 15.48
CA ARG A 80 25.77 8.82 15.02
C ARG A 80 26.33 7.78 16.00
N ASN A 81 26.17 8.00 17.31
CA ASN A 81 26.68 7.14 18.37
C ASN A 81 25.55 6.43 19.14
N LEU A 82 24.40 6.22 18.51
CA LEU A 82 23.29 5.54 19.15
C LEU A 82 23.69 4.10 19.49
N LYS A 83 23.80 3.82 20.79
CA LYS A 83 24.06 2.46 21.29
C LYS A 83 22.76 1.72 21.59
N GLU A 84 21.80 2.44 22.14
CA GLU A 84 20.57 1.87 22.70
C GLU A 84 19.40 2.81 22.49
N PHE A 85 18.21 2.25 22.45
CA PHE A 85 16.96 2.99 22.36
C PHE A 85 15.84 2.26 23.11
N TYR A 86 14.83 3.01 23.53
CA TYR A 86 13.64 2.47 24.17
C TYR A 86 12.53 2.34 23.15
N PHE A 87 11.83 1.21 23.17
CA PHE A 87 10.73 0.89 22.25
C PHE A 87 9.47 0.52 23.02
N SER A 88 8.31 0.95 22.53
CA SER A 88 7.00 0.51 22.99
C SER A 88 6.03 0.33 21.81
N THR A 89 5.18 -0.69 21.86
CA THR A 89 4.14 -0.96 20.83
C THR A 89 2.90 -0.09 20.97
N SER A 90 3.00 1.05 21.66
CA SER A 90 1.89 1.98 21.88
C SER A 90 2.38 3.42 21.79
N ILE A 91 1.52 4.38 22.13
CA ILE A 91 1.83 5.81 22.16
C ILE A 91 2.72 6.17 23.37
N TYR A 92 3.44 7.28 23.26
CA TYR A 92 4.33 7.74 24.33
C TYR A 92 3.64 7.88 25.69
N GLU A 93 2.46 8.51 25.75
CA GLU A 93 1.76 8.80 27.01
C GLU A 93 1.36 7.53 27.76
N LYS A 94 1.04 6.46 27.03
CA LYS A 94 0.73 5.15 27.61
C LYS A 94 2.00 4.40 27.97
N ALA A 95 3.05 4.55 27.18
CA ALA A 95 4.33 3.88 27.36
C ALA A 95 5.26 4.53 28.40
N LYS A 96 5.00 5.76 28.84
CA LYS A 96 5.93 6.52 29.70
C LYS A 96 6.18 5.91 31.09
N ASN A 97 5.42 4.89 31.48
CA ASN A 97 5.82 4.03 32.58
C ASN A 97 7.04 3.23 32.11
N ASP A 98 8.22 3.44 32.70
CA ASP A 98 9.48 2.82 32.24
C ASP A 98 9.42 1.28 32.07
N LEU A 99 8.46 0.61 32.73
CA LEU A 99 8.17 -0.81 32.57
C LEU A 99 7.58 -1.18 31.19
N ASP A 100 6.91 -0.25 30.51
CA ASP A 100 6.27 -0.44 29.19
C ASP A 100 7.24 -0.15 28.03
N PHE A 101 8.40 0.44 28.33
CA PHE A 101 9.49 0.60 27.38
C PHE A 101 10.50 -0.54 27.53
N THR A 102 10.78 -1.22 26.42
CA THR A 102 11.87 -2.21 26.36
C THR A 102 13.11 -1.56 25.76
N LEU A 103 14.25 -1.72 26.42
CA LEU A 103 15.55 -1.25 25.95
C LEU A 103 16.14 -2.23 24.93
N TYR A 104 16.55 -1.71 23.77
CA TYR A 104 17.19 -2.47 22.71
C TYR A 104 18.52 -1.85 22.30
N LYS A 105 19.42 -2.68 21.76
CA LYS A 105 20.68 -2.22 21.16
C LYS A 105 20.47 -1.83 19.69
N SER A 106 21.14 -0.78 19.26
CA SER A 106 21.14 -0.35 17.88
C SER A 106 21.88 -1.32 16.96
N ASN A 107 21.59 -1.24 15.65
CA ASN A 107 22.15 -2.10 14.61
C ASN A 107 21.86 -3.60 14.76
N GLN A 108 20.94 -3.97 15.66
CA GLN A 108 20.43 -5.33 15.78
C GLN A 108 19.07 -5.46 15.09
N GLU A 109 18.80 -6.65 14.57
CA GLU A 109 17.46 -7.00 14.12
C GLU A 109 16.59 -7.36 15.32
N ILE A 110 15.47 -6.67 15.45
CA ILE A 110 14.58 -6.80 16.58
C ILE A 110 13.22 -7.27 16.09
N LYS A 111 12.76 -8.40 16.63
CA LYS A 111 11.46 -8.97 16.30
C LYS A 111 10.45 -8.50 17.34
N ILE A 112 9.54 -7.61 16.94
CA ILE A 112 8.48 -7.09 17.79
C ILE A 112 7.17 -7.76 17.41
N ALA A 113 6.46 -8.31 18.39
CA ALA A 113 5.09 -8.76 18.20
C ALA A 113 4.12 -7.64 18.58
N PHE A 114 3.12 -7.40 17.75
CA PHE A 114 1.97 -6.60 18.11
C PHE A 114 0.77 -7.50 18.47
N ALA A 115 -0.30 -6.89 19.00
CA ALA A 115 -1.56 -7.59 19.23
C ALA A 115 -2.12 -8.19 17.91
N PRO A 116 -2.77 -9.37 17.92
CA PRO A 116 -3.38 -9.92 16.72
C PRO A 116 -4.36 -8.95 16.05
N ILE A 117 -4.51 -9.02 14.72
CA ILE A 117 -5.44 -8.14 13.98
C ILE A 117 -6.88 -8.48 14.40
N GLN A 118 -7.58 -7.55 15.05
CA GLN A 118 -8.97 -7.71 15.48
C GLN A 118 -9.89 -6.68 14.82
N LYS A 119 -11.12 -7.10 14.48
CA LYS A 119 -12.11 -6.18 13.88
C LYS A 119 -12.55 -5.14 14.91
N GLY A 120 -12.29 -3.86 14.62
CA GLY A 120 -12.82 -2.73 15.41
C GLY A 120 -11.96 -2.30 16.60
N GLU A 121 -10.83 -2.97 16.87
CA GLU A 121 -9.94 -2.61 17.98
C GLU A 121 -8.61 -2.00 17.53
N ASP A 122 -8.19 -2.33 16.31
CA ASP A 122 -6.91 -1.94 15.73
C ASP A 122 -6.85 -0.48 15.26
N TYR A 123 -7.18 0.45 16.15
CA TYR A 123 -6.99 1.89 16.02
C TYR A 123 -7.22 2.62 17.35
N LYS A 124 -7.60 1.90 18.43
CA LYS A 124 -7.93 2.48 19.75
C LYS A 124 -6.79 3.33 20.30
N ASP A 125 -5.54 2.90 20.11
CA ASP A 125 -4.36 3.66 20.56
C ASP A 125 -4.25 5.03 19.86
N LEU A 126 -4.74 5.18 18.62
CA LEU A 126 -4.77 6.46 17.91
C LEU A 126 -5.95 7.34 18.35
N GLN A 127 -6.97 6.79 19.03
CA GLN A 127 -8.11 7.56 19.55
C GLN A 127 -7.84 8.17 20.93
N PHE A 128 -6.68 7.87 21.52
CA PHE A 128 -6.34 8.31 22.87
C PHE A 128 -6.13 9.82 22.97
N GLU A 129 -5.63 10.44 21.90
CA GLU A 129 -5.25 11.86 21.87
C GLU A 129 -5.89 12.55 20.66
N SER A 130 -6.19 13.84 20.79
CA SER A 130 -6.92 14.63 19.79
C SER A 130 -6.23 14.76 18.43
N THR A 131 -4.92 14.97 18.41
CA THR A 131 -4.10 15.07 17.18
C THR A 131 -4.05 13.73 16.48
N LEU A 132 -3.78 12.65 17.21
CA LEU A 132 -3.80 11.28 16.66
C LEU A 132 -5.19 10.89 16.15
N SER A 133 -6.25 11.32 16.84
CA SER A 133 -7.63 11.10 16.42
C SER A 133 -7.94 11.82 15.11
N ALA A 134 -7.50 13.08 14.97
CA ALA A 134 -7.67 13.83 13.73
C ALA A 134 -6.90 13.21 12.56
N ILE A 135 -5.67 12.74 12.80
CA ILE A 135 -4.87 12.00 11.80
C ILE A 135 -5.59 10.72 11.40
N LEU A 136 -6.11 9.96 12.36
CA LEU A 136 -6.86 8.74 12.09
C LEU A 136 -8.10 9.03 11.22
N GLU A 137 -8.87 10.07 11.51
CA GLU A 137 -10.04 10.45 10.69
C GLU A 137 -9.66 10.89 9.28
N GLU A 138 -8.49 11.51 9.08
CA GLU A 138 -7.97 11.78 7.74
C GLU A 138 -7.62 10.48 7.01
N LEU A 139 -6.86 9.59 7.66
CA LEU A 139 -6.42 8.33 7.06
C LEU A 139 -7.61 7.42 6.70
N LYS A 140 -8.68 7.44 7.48
CA LYS A 140 -9.90 6.66 7.21
C LYS A 140 -10.57 6.98 5.88
N LYS A 141 -10.32 8.16 5.29
CA LYS A 141 -10.87 8.55 3.98
C LYS A 141 -10.29 7.69 2.85
N ASP A 142 -9.01 7.36 2.96
CA ASP A 142 -8.28 6.59 1.95
C ASP A 142 -8.16 5.09 2.35
N TYR A 143 -8.12 4.83 3.65
CA TYR A 143 -7.88 3.50 4.22
C TYR A 143 -9.04 3.08 5.13
N ALA A 144 -10.02 2.40 4.55
CA ALA A 144 -11.23 2.01 5.29
C ALA A 144 -10.92 0.99 6.42
N ILE A 145 -11.43 1.25 7.63
CA ILE A 145 -11.19 0.44 8.86
C ILE A 145 -11.59 -1.03 8.74
N ASN A 146 -12.47 -1.39 7.81
CA ASN A 146 -12.88 -2.76 7.55
C ASN A 146 -11.79 -3.54 6.78
N LEU A 147 -10.99 -2.85 5.96
CA LEU A 147 -9.92 -3.43 5.13
C LEU A 147 -8.53 -3.24 5.74
N PHE A 148 -8.35 -2.18 6.53
CA PHE A 148 -7.07 -1.81 7.11
C PHE A 148 -7.12 -1.80 8.65
N SER A 149 -5.96 -2.03 9.25
CA SER A 149 -5.66 -2.02 10.68
C SER A 149 -4.66 -0.91 10.91
N PHE A 150 -4.85 -0.10 11.96
CA PHE A 150 -4.00 1.04 12.29
C PHE A 150 -3.26 0.75 13.59
N ARG A 151 -1.94 0.64 13.49
CA ARG A 151 -1.05 0.36 14.61
C ARG A 151 -0.15 1.55 14.83
N ILE A 152 0.29 1.74 16.05
CA ILE A 152 1.26 2.77 16.39
C ILE A 152 2.33 2.16 17.29
N PHE A 153 3.55 2.63 17.15
CA PHE A 153 4.61 2.35 18.11
C PHE A 153 5.44 3.59 18.34
N THR A 154 6.07 3.64 19.50
CA THR A 154 6.89 4.76 19.96
C THR A 154 8.32 4.31 20.17
N LEU A 155 9.24 5.15 19.71
CA LEU A 155 10.67 5.05 19.94
C LEU A 155 11.15 6.25 20.71
N LYS A 156 11.82 6.03 21.84
CA LYS A 156 12.52 7.07 22.57
C LYS A 156 14.02 6.86 22.40
N ILE A 157 14.65 7.83 21.76
CA ILE A 157 16.08 7.85 21.47
C ILE A 157 16.68 9.09 22.13
N ALA A 158 17.52 8.88 23.15
CA ALA A 158 18.02 9.94 24.01
C ALA A 158 16.85 10.84 24.51
N TYR A 159 16.78 12.08 24.03
CA TYR A 159 15.75 13.06 24.40
C TYR A 159 14.65 13.23 23.35
N SER A 160 14.72 12.52 22.23
CA SER A 160 13.74 12.62 21.15
C SER A 160 12.79 11.43 21.15
N ILE A 161 11.51 11.74 20.90
CA ILE A 161 10.43 10.78 20.84
C ILE A 161 9.95 10.73 19.39
N PHE A 162 9.90 9.53 18.84
CA PHE A 162 9.44 9.25 17.50
C PHE A 162 8.23 8.34 17.56
N GLU A 163 7.23 8.64 16.74
CA GLU A 163 6.05 7.80 16.58
C GLU A 163 5.86 7.38 15.13
N TYR A 164 5.41 6.15 14.96
CA TYR A 164 5.21 5.55 13.66
C TYR A 164 3.83 4.93 13.61
N ILE A 165 2.96 5.50 12.77
CA ILE A 165 1.65 4.91 12.45
C ILE A 165 1.84 3.95 11.28
N LEU A 166 1.46 2.71 11.49
CA LEU A 166 1.46 1.65 10.48
C LEU A 166 0.04 1.36 10.04
N ILE A 167 -0.22 1.53 8.75
CA ILE A 167 -1.46 1.14 8.08
C ILE A 167 -1.25 -0.26 7.50
N VAL A 168 -1.88 -1.26 8.12
CA VAL A 168 -1.72 -2.67 7.78
C VAL A 168 -2.95 -3.15 6.99
N PRO A 169 -2.81 -3.54 5.71
CA PRO A 169 -3.87 -4.25 5.00
C PRO A 169 -4.19 -5.57 5.72
N LYS A 170 -5.46 -5.84 6.00
CA LYS A 170 -5.85 -7.02 6.81
C LYS A 170 -5.73 -8.35 6.07
N THR A 171 -5.77 -8.33 4.75
CA THR A 171 -5.86 -9.54 3.92
C THR A 171 -4.62 -9.73 3.06
N ILE A 172 -4.10 -10.96 3.05
CA ILE A 172 -3.10 -11.42 2.10
C ILE A 172 -3.84 -12.26 1.05
N PRO A 173 -3.62 -12.03 -0.26
CA PRO A 173 -4.21 -12.87 -1.31
C PRO A 173 -3.87 -14.35 -1.10
N SER A 174 -4.83 -15.24 -1.34
CA SER A 174 -4.72 -16.67 -1.03
C SER A 174 -3.55 -17.37 -1.73
N PHE A 175 -3.27 -17.00 -3.00
CA PHE A 175 -2.14 -17.54 -3.75
C PHE A 175 -0.79 -17.14 -3.14
N ILE A 176 -0.65 -15.91 -2.67
CA ILE A 176 0.55 -15.43 -1.96
C ILE A 176 0.67 -16.13 -0.60
N LEU A 177 -0.43 -16.24 0.14
CA LEU A 177 -0.44 -16.92 1.43
C LEU A 177 0.00 -18.37 1.33
N LYS A 178 -0.36 -19.06 0.23
CA LYS A 178 0.11 -20.42 -0.06
C LYS A 178 1.63 -20.44 -0.26
N GLN A 179 2.15 -19.59 -1.15
CA GLN A 179 3.59 -19.50 -1.41
C GLN A 179 4.39 -19.14 -0.16
N LEU A 180 3.88 -18.22 0.68
CA LEU A 180 4.51 -17.88 1.95
C LEU A 180 4.60 -19.05 2.92
N LYS A 181 3.57 -19.89 3.00
CA LYS A 181 3.57 -21.09 3.87
C LYS A 181 4.54 -22.17 3.39
N GLU A 182 4.80 -22.22 2.09
CA GLU A 182 5.76 -23.14 1.48
C GLU A 182 7.20 -22.63 1.68
N ALA A 183 7.41 -21.31 1.60
CA ALA A 183 8.74 -20.70 1.65
C ALA A 183 9.23 -20.33 3.07
N ARG A 184 8.33 -20.02 4.02
CA ARG A 184 8.68 -19.51 5.35
C ARG A 184 8.28 -20.46 6.47
N GLN A 185 8.93 -20.30 7.63
CA GLN A 185 8.52 -20.99 8.85
C GLN A 185 7.17 -20.44 9.35
N LYS A 186 6.40 -21.25 10.09
CA LYS A 186 5.08 -20.86 10.62
C LYS A 186 5.13 -19.55 11.42
N GLU A 187 6.20 -19.33 12.17
CA GLU A 187 6.38 -18.15 13.00
C GLU A 187 6.64 -16.86 12.20
N GLU A 188 7.10 -16.98 10.96
CA GLU A 188 7.48 -15.88 10.08
C GLU A 188 6.32 -15.38 9.22
N ILE A 189 5.23 -16.14 9.15
CA ILE A 189 3.99 -15.74 8.45
C ILE A 189 3.45 -14.44 9.07
N GLY A 190 3.62 -14.26 10.39
CA GLY A 190 3.19 -13.07 11.11
C GLY A 190 3.90 -11.77 10.70
N PHE A 191 5.02 -11.82 9.97
CA PHE A 191 5.63 -10.60 9.40
C PHE A 191 4.87 -10.05 8.18
N GLY A 192 3.89 -10.80 7.67
CA GLY A 192 3.07 -10.38 6.53
C GLY A 192 3.80 -10.44 5.18
N TYR A 193 3.17 -9.84 4.18
CA TYR A 193 3.64 -9.80 2.79
C TYR A 193 3.76 -8.38 2.24
N GLY A 194 4.83 -8.10 1.51
CA GLY A 194 5.07 -6.80 0.86
C GLY A 194 6.16 -6.01 1.55
N PHE A 195 6.16 -4.69 1.34
CA PHE A 195 7.19 -3.77 1.82
C PHE A 195 6.57 -2.62 2.63
N TYR A 196 7.40 -1.91 3.37
CA TYR A 196 6.99 -0.67 4.02
C TYR A 196 7.06 0.50 3.05
N ALA A 197 5.97 1.24 2.90
CA ALA A 197 5.93 2.43 2.07
C ALA A 197 5.69 3.67 2.95
N ASN A 198 6.65 4.60 2.95
CA ASN A 198 6.47 5.89 3.62
C ASN A 198 5.46 6.72 2.84
N LEU A 199 4.39 7.16 3.50
CA LEU A 199 3.37 8.00 2.87
C LEU A 199 3.77 9.47 2.74
N ASN A 200 4.98 9.83 3.20
CA ASN A 200 5.46 11.21 3.25
C ASN A 200 4.47 12.17 3.95
N LYS A 201 3.74 11.63 4.94
CA LYS A 201 2.84 12.38 5.84
C LYS A 201 3.52 12.50 7.22
N PRO A 202 4.51 13.40 7.40
CA PRO A 202 5.05 13.68 8.73
C PRO A 202 4.02 14.46 9.55
N TYR A 203 4.03 14.25 10.86
CA TYR A 203 3.28 15.06 11.80
C TYR A 203 4.13 15.37 13.02
N THR A 204 3.77 16.43 13.74
CA THR A 204 4.36 16.74 15.03
C THR A 204 3.23 16.95 16.02
N ARG A 205 3.39 16.38 17.21
CA ARG A 205 2.46 16.61 18.32
C ARG A 205 3.24 16.80 19.60
N LYS A 206 2.59 17.36 20.61
CA LYS A 206 3.17 17.52 21.93
C LYS A 206 2.55 16.56 22.92
N THR A 207 3.36 16.11 23.88
CA THR A 207 2.86 15.42 25.05
C THR A 207 2.17 16.41 25.99
N TYR A 208 1.44 15.90 26.99
CA TYR A 208 0.93 16.71 28.11
C TYR A 208 2.04 17.46 28.87
N GLU A 209 3.26 16.92 28.84
CA GLU A 209 4.46 17.51 29.47
C GLU A 209 5.23 18.44 28.51
N ASN A 210 4.61 18.81 27.37
CA ASN A 210 5.17 19.73 26.38
C ASN A 210 6.46 19.23 25.69
N LEU A 211 6.67 17.90 25.65
CA LEU A 211 7.74 17.26 24.88
C LEU A 211 7.30 17.10 23.42
N ASP A 212 8.22 17.34 22.49
CA ASP A 212 7.95 17.21 21.06
C ASP A 212 8.05 15.75 20.61
N ILE A 213 7.01 15.30 19.89
CA ILE A 213 6.94 14.00 19.23
C ILE A 213 6.99 14.20 17.73
N GLN A 214 7.90 13.48 17.07
CA GLN A 214 8.02 13.44 15.62
C GLN A 214 7.37 12.18 15.06
N GLY A 215 6.30 12.36 14.30
CA GLY A 215 5.46 11.30 13.78
C GLY A 215 5.66 11.06 12.28
N ARG A 216 5.52 9.80 11.86
CA ARG A 216 5.46 9.41 10.44
C ARG A 216 4.43 8.32 10.20
N VAL A 217 3.87 8.29 8.99
CA VAL A 217 2.87 7.30 8.59
C VAL A 217 3.41 6.42 7.47
N PHE A 218 3.25 5.11 7.63
CA PHE A 218 3.68 4.10 6.66
C PHE A 218 2.53 3.15 6.32
N ILE A 219 2.50 2.69 5.08
CA ILE A 219 1.83 1.42 4.75
C ILE A 219 2.78 0.30 5.15
N ALA A 220 2.25 -0.70 5.83
CA ALA A 220 2.97 -1.89 6.27
C ALA A 220 2.59 -3.12 5.44
N PRO A 221 3.39 -4.20 5.51
CA PRO A 221 3.06 -5.47 4.87
C PRO A 221 1.65 -5.95 5.21
N SER A 222 0.98 -6.56 4.23
CA SER A 222 -0.36 -7.13 4.40
C SER A 222 -0.33 -8.26 5.43
N GLY A 223 -1.30 -8.27 6.34
CA GLY A 223 -1.44 -9.27 7.40
C GLY A 223 -0.33 -9.22 8.46
N MET A 224 0.38 -8.10 8.58
CA MET A 224 1.48 -7.95 9.53
C MET A 224 0.97 -7.90 10.98
N GLU A 225 1.46 -8.83 11.79
CA GLU A 225 1.31 -8.88 13.25
C GLU A 225 2.67 -8.77 13.97
N LYS A 226 3.77 -8.98 13.25
CA LYS A 226 5.14 -8.87 13.73
C LYS A 226 5.94 -7.91 12.86
N LEU A 227 6.83 -7.17 13.50
CA LEU A 227 7.71 -6.19 12.87
C LEU A 227 9.16 -6.64 13.04
N LEU A 228 9.90 -6.66 11.93
CA LEU A 228 11.35 -6.82 11.95
C LEU A 228 11.98 -5.42 11.90
N LEU A 229 12.27 -4.87 13.07
CA LEU A 229 12.79 -3.52 13.25
C LEU A 229 14.31 -3.51 13.21
N ARG A 230 14.89 -2.51 12.55
CA ARG A 230 16.31 -2.19 12.64
C ARG A 230 16.49 -0.68 12.77
N VAL A 231 17.13 -0.26 13.86
CA VAL A 231 17.44 1.16 14.11
C VAL A 231 18.93 1.37 13.90
N LYS A 232 19.29 2.25 12.96
CA LYS A 232 20.66 2.56 12.56
C LYS A 232 20.97 4.04 12.75
#